data_AF-A0AAN2BKZ2-F1
#
_entry.id   AF-A0AAN2BKZ2-F1
#
_cell.length_a   1.000
_cell.length_b   1.000
_cell.length_c   1.000
_cell.angle_alpha   90.00
_cell.angle_beta   90.00
_cell.angle_gamma   90.00
#
_symmetry.space_group_name_H-M   'P 1'
#
loop_
_entity.id
_entity.type
_entity.pdbx_description
1 polymer ?
#
loop_
_entity_poly.entity_id
_entity_poly.type
_entity_poly.pdbx_seq_one_letter_code
_entity_poly.pdbx_strand_id
1 'polypeptide(L)'
;MKTLNCIAHNKRCAPKKQLGATLIGLMIGLLVSMIGILGSLSLYKTLTKTSVDATFDTKHDGNAALTLSRSAYEIQSAGFGLKEVEAGVVNPHLSIIDAQQLVWRTGGVINSEAADVTCKRLREIEATAPDIKAGVLGRKLILETTDNSVTATCDDISLLSGVAWDDAEVEILNITVLSRLNTAYTKAGDLALIAFKLQDTDGLQACSPYGMVPTEDQTKLIRISHFSSTDINQSTNPTVRSLSHDVCIGNSVL
;
A
#
# COMPACT_ATOMS: atom_id res chain seq x y z
N MET A 1 37.03 -45.56 -14.24
CA MET A 1 38.22 -46.28 -14.75
C MET A 1 39.44 -45.86 -13.94
N LYS A 2 39.85 -46.65 -12.95
CA LYS A 2 41.15 -46.54 -12.28
C LYS A 2 41.71 -47.96 -12.22
N THR A 3 42.80 -48.17 -12.94
CA THR A 3 43.43 -49.46 -13.23
C THR A 3 44.13 -50.02 -12.00
N LEU A 4 43.81 -51.26 -11.65
CA LEU A 4 44.54 -52.06 -10.66
C LEU A 4 45.69 -52.78 -11.37
N ASN A 5 46.89 -52.22 -11.26
CA ASN A 5 48.13 -52.89 -11.63
C ASN A 5 48.55 -53.86 -10.51
N CYS A 6 48.57 -55.15 -10.81
CA CYS A 6 49.37 -56.15 -10.09
C CYS A 6 50.14 -56.94 -11.16
N ILE A 7 51.42 -56.60 -11.36
CA ILE A 7 52.34 -57.38 -12.19
C ILE A 7 53.52 -57.85 -11.34
N ALA A 8 53.79 -59.16 -11.48
CA ALA A 8 55.02 -59.92 -11.27
C ALA A 8 55.49 -60.30 -9.86
N HIS A 9 55.51 -61.63 -9.70
CA HIS A 9 56.43 -62.48 -8.94
C HIS A 9 56.48 -62.35 -7.41
N ASN A 10 55.79 -63.31 -6.79
CA ASN A 10 56.13 -63.92 -5.51
C ASN A 10 56.08 -63.04 -4.25
N LYS A 11 54.96 -62.32 -4.07
CA LYS A 11 54.42 -62.06 -2.72
C LYS A 11 52.91 -62.24 -2.74
N ARG A 12 52.41 -63.12 -1.86
CA ARG A 12 50.97 -63.38 -1.68
C ARG A 12 50.24 -62.06 -1.46
N CYS A 13 49.37 -61.67 -2.38
CA CYS A 13 48.41 -60.58 -2.15
C CYS A 13 47.44 -61.04 -1.06
N ALA A 14 47.62 -60.50 0.15
CA ALA A 14 46.72 -60.77 1.26
C ALA A 14 45.32 -60.21 0.92
N PRO A 15 44.23 -60.98 1.12
CA PRO A 15 42.89 -60.41 1.03
C PRO A 15 42.82 -59.29 2.08
N LYS A 16 42.53 -58.06 1.66
CA LYS A 16 42.19 -56.97 2.60
C LYS A 16 41.06 -57.51 3.46
N LYS A 17 41.29 -57.63 4.78
CA LYS A 17 40.28 -58.09 5.74
C LYS A 17 39.03 -57.25 5.52
N GLN A 18 37.97 -57.90 5.04
CA GLN A 18 36.66 -57.29 4.90
C GLN A 18 36.18 -57.01 6.33
N LEU A 19 36.39 -55.79 6.80
CA LEU A 19 35.85 -55.29 8.05
C LEU A 19 34.34 -55.29 7.88
N GLY A 20 33.68 -56.35 8.36
CA GLY A 20 32.23 -56.45 8.34
C GLY A 20 31.64 -55.23 9.01
N ALA A 21 30.78 -54.50 8.30
CA ALA A 21 30.01 -53.42 8.88
C ALA A 21 29.26 -53.99 10.10
N THR A 22 29.57 -53.49 11.29
CA THR A 22 28.92 -53.96 12.51
C THR A 22 27.47 -53.47 12.50
N LEU A 23 26.53 -54.33 12.93
CA LEU A 23 25.10 -54.01 12.95
C LEU A 23 24.80 -52.72 13.74
N ILE A 24 25.60 -52.44 14.79
CA ILE A 24 25.58 -51.19 15.56
C ILE A 24 25.97 -49.97 14.71
N GLY A 25 26.99 -50.07 13.85
CA GLY A 25 27.37 -48.96 12.96
C GLY A 25 26.26 -48.61 11.97
N LEU A 26 25.51 -49.61 11.51
CA LEU A 26 24.36 -49.42 10.61
C LEU A 26 23.19 -48.74 11.33
N MET A 27 22.87 -49.15 12.56
CA MET A 27 21.85 -48.51 13.39
C MET A 27 22.16 -47.04 13.70
N ILE A 28 23.42 -46.74 14.06
CA ILE A 28 23.85 -45.35 14.34
C ILE A 28 23.82 -44.50 13.07
N GLY A 29 24.28 -45.04 11.93
CA GLY A 29 24.22 -44.33 10.65
C GLY A 29 22.78 -43.99 10.22
N LEU A 30 21.83 -44.90 10.47
CA LEU A 30 20.42 -44.67 10.19
C LEU A 30 19.82 -43.58 11.09
N LEU A 31 20.19 -43.58 12.37
CA LEU A 31 19.77 -42.54 13.33
C LEU A 31 20.29 -41.15 12.93
N VAL A 32 21.58 -41.04 12.58
CA VAL A 32 22.16 -39.77 12.12
C VAL A 32 21.50 -39.28 10.83
N SER A 33 21.21 -40.18 9.89
CA SER A 33 20.49 -39.86 8.66
C SER A 33 19.08 -39.32 8.94
N MET A 34 18.35 -39.95 9.87
CA MET A 34 17.02 -39.51 10.27
C MET A 34 17.02 -38.12 10.90
N ILE A 35 17.99 -37.82 11.77
CA ILE A 35 18.15 -36.47 12.35
C ILE A 35 18.47 -35.45 11.25
N GLY A 36 19.33 -35.80 10.28
CA GLY A 36 19.66 -34.94 9.15
C GLY A 36 18.44 -34.55 8.31
N ILE A 37 17.56 -35.52 8.01
CA ILE A 37 16.33 -35.27 7.24
C ILE A 37 15.33 -34.41 8.03
N LEU A 38 15.20 -34.62 9.34
CA LEU A 38 14.32 -33.78 10.18
C LEU A 38 14.83 -32.34 10.25
N GLY A 39 16.16 -32.16 10.36
CA GLY A 39 16.78 -30.84 10.34
C GLY A 39 16.53 -30.11 9.02
N SER A 40 16.71 -30.79 7.88
CA SER A 40 16.47 -30.19 6.57
C SER A 40 15.00 -29.86 6.32
N LEU A 41 14.07 -30.70 6.79
CA LEU A 41 12.63 -30.44 6.68
C LEU A 41 12.20 -29.23 7.52
N SER A 42 12.75 -29.08 8.72
CA SER A 42 12.49 -27.91 9.57
C SER A 42 12.97 -26.61 8.91
N LEU A 43 14.20 -26.63 8.36
CA LEU A 43 14.76 -25.50 7.63
C LEU A 43 13.91 -25.16 6.39
N TYR A 44 13.53 -26.18 5.61
CA TYR A 44 12.68 -26.01 4.43
C TYR A 44 11.33 -25.38 4.77
N LYS A 45 10.68 -25.82 5.86
CA LYS A 45 9.40 -25.24 6.31
C LYS A 45 9.54 -23.75 6.67
N THR A 46 10.62 -23.40 7.35
CA THR A 46 10.88 -22.00 7.72
C THR A 46 11.19 -21.14 6.50
N LEU A 47 12.01 -21.63 5.57
CA LEU A 47 12.33 -20.93 4.34
C LEU A 47 11.11 -20.72 3.44
N THR A 48 10.27 -21.74 3.28
CA THR A 48 9.05 -21.63 2.47
C THR A 48 8.05 -20.69 3.11
N LYS A 49 7.85 -20.75 4.43
CA LYS A 49 6.99 -19.82 5.15
C LYS A 49 7.45 -18.36 4.98
N THR A 50 8.72 -18.09 5.24
CA THR A 50 9.29 -16.73 5.13
C THR A 50 9.24 -16.19 3.71
N SER A 51 9.49 -17.04 2.70
CA SER A 51 9.38 -16.65 1.28
C SER A 51 7.96 -16.27 0.88
N VAL A 52 6.98 -17.05 1.34
CA VAL A 52 5.56 -16.74 1.09
C VAL A 52 5.16 -15.44 1.78
N ASP A 53 5.54 -15.27 3.05
CA ASP A 53 5.21 -14.07 3.83
C ASP A 53 5.83 -12.82 3.19
N ALA A 54 7.11 -12.85 2.81
CA ALA A 54 7.79 -11.76 2.11
C ALA A 54 7.13 -11.40 0.77
N THR A 55 6.63 -12.39 0.03
CA THR A 55 5.92 -12.15 -1.24
C THR A 55 4.60 -11.42 -1.00
N PHE A 56 3.86 -11.74 0.06
CA PHE A 56 2.63 -11.05 0.41
C PHE A 56 2.90 -9.62 0.87
N ASP A 57 3.90 -9.43 1.73
CA ASP A 57 4.30 -8.10 2.24
C ASP A 57 4.72 -7.19 1.08
N THR A 58 5.57 -7.70 0.17
CA THR A 58 6.02 -6.96 -1.03
C THR A 58 4.85 -6.58 -1.93
N LYS A 59 3.86 -7.46 -2.10
CA LYS A 59 2.66 -7.15 -2.91
C LYS A 59 1.80 -6.07 -2.26
N HIS A 60 1.64 -6.12 -0.94
CA HIS A 60 0.89 -5.11 -0.21
C HIS A 60 1.55 -3.73 -0.33
N ASP A 61 2.85 -3.66 -0.06
CA ASP A 61 3.60 -2.41 -0.14
C ASP A 61 3.69 -1.88 -1.58
N GLY A 62 3.83 -2.78 -2.56
CA GLY A 62 3.78 -2.43 -3.98
C GLY A 62 2.44 -1.83 -4.39
N ASN A 63 1.32 -2.43 -3.98
CA ASN A 63 0.00 -1.89 -4.24
C ASN A 63 -0.18 -0.53 -3.54
N ALA A 64 0.21 -0.41 -2.27
CA ALA A 64 0.14 0.85 -1.53
C ALA A 64 0.91 1.99 -2.23
N ALA A 65 2.13 1.71 -2.71
CA ALA A 65 2.94 2.69 -3.42
C ALA A 65 2.31 3.13 -4.76
N LEU A 66 1.75 2.19 -5.53
CA LEU A 66 1.03 2.49 -6.77
C LEU A 66 -0.20 3.36 -6.49
N THR A 67 -0.96 3.03 -5.46
CA THR A 67 -2.15 3.76 -5.05
C THR A 67 -1.82 5.17 -4.59
N LEU A 68 -0.77 5.37 -3.79
CA LEU A 68 -0.32 6.69 -3.37
C LEU A 68 0.13 7.54 -4.57
N SER A 69 0.81 6.93 -5.55
CA SER A 69 1.24 7.65 -6.75
C SER A 69 0.04 8.05 -7.62
N ARG A 70 -0.96 7.16 -7.74
CA ARG A 70 -2.18 7.43 -8.49
C ARG A 70 -3.04 8.49 -7.81
N SER A 71 -3.21 8.42 -6.49
CA SER A 71 -3.93 9.46 -5.75
C SER A 71 -3.21 10.80 -5.85
N ALA A 72 -1.87 10.83 -5.73
CA ALA A 72 -1.09 12.03 -5.91
C ALA A 72 -1.32 12.69 -7.27
N TYR A 73 -1.32 11.90 -8.35
CA TYR A 73 -1.62 12.40 -9.69
C TYR A 73 -3.02 13.03 -9.78
N GLU A 74 -4.05 12.37 -9.23
CA GLU A 74 -5.43 12.88 -9.27
C GLU A 74 -5.62 14.13 -8.41
N ILE A 75 -4.90 14.22 -7.29
CA ILE A 75 -4.95 15.37 -6.37
C ILE A 75 -4.23 16.58 -6.97
N GLN A 76 -3.20 16.37 -7.80
CA GLN A 76 -2.52 17.48 -8.48
C GLN A 76 -3.41 18.23 -9.48
N SER A 77 -4.54 17.65 -9.91
CA SER A 77 -5.54 18.37 -10.72
C SER A 77 -6.55 19.16 -9.88
N ALA A 78 -6.45 19.15 -8.55
CA ALA A 78 -7.32 19.94 -7.70
C ALA A 78 -7.18 21.44 -7.99
N GLY A 79 -8.32 22.11 -8.15
CA GLY A 79 -8.37 23.55 -8.45
C GLY A 79 -8.02 23.92 -9.88
N PHE A 80 -7.71 22.95 -10.76
CA PHE A 80 -7.43 23.24 -12.16
C PHE A 80 -8.70 23.76 -12.86
N GLY A 81 -8.57 24.81 -13.68
CA GLY A 81 -9.67 25.36 -14.49
C GLY A 81 -10.73 26.18 -13.74
N LEU A 82 -10.66 26.24 -12.41
CA LEU A 82 -11.60 27.03 -11.61
C LEU A 82 -11.15 28.50 -11.51
N LYS A 83 -12.12 29.41 -11.42
CA LYS A 83 -11.86 30.84 -11.20
C LYS A 83 -11.22 31.03 -9.81
N GLU A 84 -10.26 31.95 -9.69
CA GLU A 84 -9.73 32.32 -8.38
C GLU A 84 -10.87 32.78 -7.47
N VAL A 85 -10.89 32.20 -6.27
CA VAL A 85 -11.84 32.58 -5.24
C VAL A 85 -11.42 33.95 -4.70
N GLU A 86 -12.34 34.92 -4.70
CA GLU A 86 -12.08 36.24 -4.13
C GLU A 86 -11.60 36.12 -2.68
N ALA A 87 -10.57 36.89 -2.31
CA ALA A 87 -9.96 36.85 -0.98
C ALA A 87 -11.01 37.06 0.11
N GLY A 88 -11.27 36.02 0.92
CA GLY A 88 -12.23 36.04 2.02
C GLY A 88 -13.46 35.14 1.86
N VAL A 89 -13.58 34.39 0.76
CA VAL A 89 -14.66 33.41 0.57
C VAL A 89 -14.24 32.02 1.06
N VAL A 90 -15.11 31.41 1.87
CA VAL A 90 -14.94 30.16 2.65
C VAL A 90 -15.10 28.90 1.79
N ASN A 91 -14.83 28.96 0.49
CA ASN A 91 -15.10 27.86 -0.44
C ASN A 91 -13.80 27.21 -0.91
N PRO A 92 -13.27 26.25 -0.15
CA PRO A 92 -12.04 25.56 -0.52
C PRO A 92 -12.19 24.78 -1.83
N HIS A 93 -11.19 24.80 -2.73
CA HIS A 93 -11.15 23.88 -3.90
C HIS A 93 -10.76 22.45 -3.53
N LEU A 94 -10.37 22.24 -2.28
CA LEU A 94 -9.88 21.00 -1.72
C LEU A 94 -10.27 20.96 -0.23
N SER A 95 -10.87 19.89 0.26
CA SER A 95 -11.18 19.74 1.69
C SER A 95 -10.87 18.33 2.17
N ILE A 96 -10.38 18.23 3.41
CA ILE A 96 -10.21 16.96 4.11
C ILE A 96 -11.38 16.80 5.08
N ILE A 97 -12.12 15.71 4.94
CA ILE A 97 -13.22 15.34 5.83
C ILE A 97 -12.74 14.17 6.71
N ASP A 98 -12.77 14.36 8.03
CA ASP A 98 -12.46 13.35 9.06
C ASP A 98 -11.09 12.65 8.91
N ALA A 99 -10.12 13.28 8.23
CA ALA A 99 -8.78 12.73 7.92
C ALA A 99 -8.75 11.43 7.08
N GLN A 100 -9.91 10.89 6.70
CA GLN A 100 -10.06 9.65 5.93
C GLN A 100 -10.63 9.87 4.53
N GLN A 101 -11.17 11.06 4.28
CA GLN A 101 -11.72 11.43 2.99
C GLN A 101 -11.05 12.71 2.50
N LEU A 102 -10.64 12.69 1.25
CA LEU A 102 -10.14 13.86 0.54
C LEU A 102 -11.10 14.18 -0.58
N VAL A 103 -11.59 15.41 -0.61
CA VAL A 103 -12.53 15.89 -1.62
C VAL A 103 -11.92 17.09 -2.32
N TRP A 104 -12.03 17.13 -3.64
CA TRP A 104 -11.58 18.27 -4.43
C TRP A 104 -12.48 18.47 -5.64
N ARG A 105 -12.28 19.60 -6.30
CA ARG A 105 -12.97 19.96 -7.54
C ARG A 105 -12.00 20.35 -8.63
N THR A 106 -12.42 20.14 -9.87
CA THR A 106 -11.70 20.50 -11.09
C THR A 106 -12.71 21.08 -12.08
N GLY A 107 -12.31 22.12 -12.81
CA GLY A 107 -13.03 22.63 -13.96
C GLY A 107 -12.65 21.85 -15.21
N GLY A 108 -13.63 21.57 -16.08
CA GLY A 108 -13.40 20.99 -17.40
C GLY A 108 -12.77 21.97 -18.40
N VAL A 109 -12.92 23.28 -18.15
CA VAL A 109 -12.43 24.38 -18.99
C VAL A 109 -11.78 25.44 -18.08
N ILE A 110 -10.96 26.33 -18.65
CA ILE A 110 -10.41 27.47 -17.89
C ILE A 110 -11.54 28.46 -17.58
N ASN A 111 -11.62 28.90 -16.32
CA ASN A 111 -12.71 29.73 -15.79
C ASN A 111 -14.08 29.05 -15.89
N SER A 112 -14.11 27.73 -15.66
CA SER A 112 -15.35 26.95 -15.61
C SER A 112 -16.36 27.55 -14.65
N GLU A 113 -17.62 27.55 -15.08
CA GLU A 113 -18.78 27.87 -14.26
C GLU A 113 -19.38 26.58 -13.70
N ALA A 114 -20.37 26.70 -12.81
CA ALA A 114 -21.00 25.58 -12.11
C ALA A 114 -21.36 24.36 -12.99
N ALA A 115 -21.67 24.54 -14.28
CA ALA A 115 -22.03 23.44 -15.18
C ALA A 115 -20.83 22.56 -15.63
N ASP A 116 -19.60 23.09 -15.57
CA ASP A 116 -18.38 22.42 -16.03
C ASP A 116 -17.50 21.95 -14.86
N VAL A 117 -18.02 21.98 -13.64
CA VAL A 117 -17.30 21.57 -12.43
C VAL A 117 -17.50 20.08 -12.18
N THR A 118 -16.39 19.37 -11.99
CA THR A 118 -16.36 17.98 -11.57
C THR A 118 -15.76 17.88 -10.18
N CYS A 119 -16.47 17.22 -9.27
CA CYS A 119 -16.03 16.93 -7.91
C CYS A 119 -15.52 15.50 -7.84
N LYS A 120 -14.42 15.31 -7.14
CA LYS A 120 -13.82 14.01 -6.91
C LYS A 120 -13.63 13.79 -5.42
N ARG A 121 -13.85 12.56 -4.97
CA ARG A 121 -13.60 12.12 -3.60
C ARG A 121 -12.77 10.87 -3.59
N LEU A 122 -11.77 10.87 -2.72
CA LEU A 122 -10.98 9.72 -2.38
C LEU A 122 -11.33 9.30 -0.95
N ARG A 123 -11.85 8.08 -0.79
CA ARG A 123 -12.18 7.54 0.54
C ARG A 123 -11.88 6.06 0.63
N GLU A 124 -11.57 5.63 1.84
CA GLU A 124 -11.41 4.21 2.15
C GLU A 124 -12.74 3.63 2.65
N ILE A 125 -13.13 2.49 2.11
CA ILE A 125 -14.32 1.74 2.53
C ILE A 125 -13.98 0.27 2.78
N GLU A 126 -14.85 -0.44 3.49
CA GLU A 126 -14.71 -1.88 3.67
C GLU A 126 -14.88 -2.62 2.33
N ALA A 127 -14.01 -3.60 2.07
CA ALA A 127 -14.11 -4.42 0.88
C ALA A 127 -15.17 -5.51 1.07
N THR A 128 -16.04 -5.69 0.08
CA THR A 128 -17.18 -6.61 0.16
C THR A 128 -16.90 -7.93 -0.54
N ALA A 129 -17.77 -8.93 -0.37
CA ALA A 129 -17.62 -10.27 -0.95
C ALA A 129 -17.36 -10.36 -2.48
N PRO A 130 -17.80 -9.43 -3.36
CA PRO A 130 -17.35 -9.43 -4.75
C PRO A 130 -15.87 -9.08 -4.93
N ASP A 131 -15.29 -8.28 -4.03
CA ASP A 131 -13.92 -7.78 -4.11
C ASP A 131 -12.91 -8.75 -3.47
N ILE A 132 -13.35 -9.44 -2.41
CA ILE A 132 -12.53 -10.34 -1.62
C ILE A 132 -13.30 -11.62 -1.30
N LYS A 133 -12.57 -12.74 -1.18
CA LYS A 133 -13.17 -14.05 -0.85
C LYS A 133 -14.04 -13.93 0.41
N ALA A 134 -15.25 -14.49 0.37
CA ALA A 134 -16.18 -14.46 1.50
C ALA A 134 -15.52 -14.92 2.82
N GLY A 135 -15.73 -14.14 3.89
CA GLY A 135 -15.12 -14.38 5.21
C GLY A 135 -13.70 -13.82 5.39
N VAL A 136 -13.17 -13.14 4.38
CA VAL A 136 -11.93 -12.37 4.49
C VAL A 136 -12.28 -10.92 4.79
N LEU A 137 -11.56 -10.29 5.71
CA LEU A 137 -11.63 -8.85 5.94
C LEU A 137 -10.69 -8.15 4.96
N GLY A 138 -11.11 -6.99 4.46
CA GLY A 138 -10.30 -6.15 3.59
C GLY A 138 -10.83 -4.72 3.56
N ARG A 139 -10.00 -3.80 3.10
CA ARG A 139 -10.38 -2.42 2.82
C ARG A 139 -10.05 -2.08 1.38
N LYS A 140 -10.85 -1.22 0.76
CA LYS A 140 -10.62 -0.73 -0.59
C LYS A 140 -10.61 0.79 -0.61
N LEU A 141 -9.69 1.33 -1.39
CA LEU A 141 -9.66 2.75 -1.69
C LEU A 141 -10.45 2.99 -2.96
N ILE A 142 -11.42 3.89 -2.90
CA ILE A 142 -12.25 4.24 -4.03
C ILE A 142 -12.08 5.71 -4.40
N LEU A 143 -12.07 5.96 -5.69
CA LEU A 143 -12.18 7.29 -6.29
C LEU A 143 -13.60 7.42 -6.86
N GLU A 144 -14.34 8.37 -6.34
CA GLU A 144 -15.69 8.68 -6.77
C GLU A 144 -15.65 10.00 -7.52
N THR A 145 -16.34 10.06 -8.65
CA THR A 145 -16.46 11.28 -9.46
C THR A 145 -17.94 11.65 -9.55
N THR A 146 -18.23 12.93 -9.41
CA THR A 146 -19.58 13.48 -9.60
C THR A 146 -19.48 14.86 -10.25
N ASP A 147 -20.56 15.29 -10.88
CA ASP A 147 -20.68 16.59 -11.51
C ASP A 147 -21.98 17.28 -11.06
N ASN A 148 -22.16 18.53 -11.47
CA ASN A 148 -23.35 19.31 -11.16
C ASN A 148 -24.64 18.76 -11.80
N SER A 149 -24.51 17.99 -12.89
CA SER A 149 -25.66 17.40 -13.59
C SER A 149 -26.27 16.23 -12.83
N VAL A 150 -25.43 15.48 -12.10
CA VAL A 150 -25.80 14.36 -11.25
C VAL A 150 -26.15 14.86 -9.84
N THR A 151 -25.30 15.70 -9.26
CA THR A 151 -25.51 16.26 -7.93
C THR A 151 -25.45 17.78 -8.00
N ALA A 152 -26.60 18.43 -7.87
CA ALA A 152 -26.74 19.91 -7.90
C ALA A 152 -25.95 20.67 -6.80
N THR A 153 -25.13 19.94 -6.03
CA THR A 153 -24.28 20.41 -4.94
C THR A 153 -22.80 20.48 -5.33
N CYS A 154 -22.41 19.95 -6.49
CA CYS A 154 -21.05 20.04 -7.00
C CYS A 154 -20.91 21.25 -7.94
N ASP A 155 -20.52 22.40 -7.39
CA ASP A 155 -20.36 23.64 -8.16
C ASP A 155 -19.08 24.42 -7.74
N ASP A 156 -18.90 25.61 -8.30
CA ASP A 156 -17.77 26.51 -8.03
C ASP A 156 -17.93 27.31 -6.71
N ILE A 157 -19.08 27.26 -6.03
CA ILE A 157 -19.43 28.14 -4.90
C ILE A 157 -19.89 27.41 -3.62
N SER A 158 -20.14 26.12 -3.67
CA SER A 158 -20.69 25.32 -2.59
C SER A 158 -19.57 24.68 -1.78
N LEU A 159 -19.84 24.47 -0.49
CA LEU A 159 -18.91 23.80 0.41
C LEU A 159 -18.76 22.33 0.02
N LEU A 160 -17.50 21.89 -0.16
CA LEU A 160 -17.18 20.51 -0.53
C LEU A 160 -17.67 19.45 0.49
N SER A 161 -17.89 19.84 1.75
CA SER A 161 -18.45 18.96 2.78
C SER A 161 -19.94 18.65 2.59
N GLY A 162 -20.65 19.43 1.79
CA GLY A 162 -22.09 19.28 1.51
C GLY A 162 -22.40 18.54 0.21
N VAL A 163 -21.38 18.11 -0.54
CA VAL A 163 -21.57 17.42 -1.82
C VAL A 163 -22.26 16.08 -1.60
N ALA A 164 -23.40 15.88 -2.25
CA ALA A 164 -24.02 14.57 -2.35
C ALA A 164 -23.24 13.71 -3.34
N TRP A 165 -23.05 12.43 -3.03
CA TRP A 165 -22.31 11.50 -3.88
C TRP A 165 -23.26 10.44 -4.40
N ASP A 166 -23.26 10.25 -5.71
CA ASP A 166 -23.92 9.11 -6.35
C ASP A 166 -22.88 7.99 -6.55
N ASP A 167 -23.24 6.76 -6.20
CA ASP A 167 -22.36 5.59 -6.31
C ASP A 167 -22.29 5.07 -7.78
N ALA A 168 -22.65 5.90 -8.76
CA ALA A 168 -22.71 5.54 -10.18
C ALA A 168 -21.33 5.48 -10.86
N GLU A 169 -20.42 6.39 -10.51
CA GLU A 169 -19.05 6.45 -11.07
C GLU A 169 -18.00 6.24 -9.98
N VAL A 170 -17.78 4.96 -9.64
CA VAL A 170 -16.81 4.53 -8.62
C VAL A 170 -15.67 3.72 -9.25
N GLU A 171 -14.45 4.25 -9.19
CA GLU A 171 -13.23 3.54 -9.57
C GLU A 171 -12.55 2.96 -8.32
N ILE A 172 -12.19 1.67 -8.36
CA ILE A 172 -11.44 1.02 -7.28
C ILE A 172 -9.94 1.18 -7.54
N LEU A 173 -9.26 1.96 -6.70
CA LEU A 173 -7.83 2.22 -6.84
C LEU A 173 -6.95 1.17 -6.14
N ASN A 174 -7.44 0.57 -5.07
CA ASN A 174 -6.73 -0.48 -4.34
C ASN A 174 -7.67 -1.36 -3.54
N ILE A 175 -7.29 -2.62 -3.35
CA ILE A 175 -7.90 -3.54 -2.40
C ILE A 175 -6.79 -4.13 -1.54
N THR A 176 -6.84 -3.85 -0.24
CA THR A 176 -5.96 -4.45 0.76
C THR A 176 -6.69 -5.58 1.48
N VAL A 177 -6.12 -6.78 1.41
CA VAL A 177 -6.63 -7.96 2.11
C VAL A 177 -6.01 -8.07 3.50
N LEU A 178 -6.86 -8.15 4.52
CA LEU A 178 -6.48 -8.13 5.94
C LEU A 178 -6.50 -9.53 6.59
N SER A 179 -6.70 -10.60 5.81
CA SER A 179 -6.95 -11.96 6.33
C SER A 179 -5.86 -12.55 7.23
N ARG A 180 -4.60 -12.06 7.15
CA ARG A 180 -3.50 -12.45 8.06
C ARG A 180 -3.25 -11.46 9.20
N LEU A 181 -3.93 -10.32 9.19
CA LEU A 181 -3.76 -9.17 10.09
C LEU A 181 -4.78 -9.18 11.24
N ASN A 182 -5.58 -10.25 11.33
CA ASN A 182 -6.81 -10.34 12.11
C ASN A 182 -6.64 -10.06 13.61
N THR A 183 -5.48 -10.36 14.21
CA THR A 183 -5.26 -10.15 15.66
C THR A 183 -4.91 -8.71 16.04
N ALA A 184 -4.29 -7.94 15.13
CA ALA A 184 -4.04 -6.51 15.30
C ALA A 184 -5.28 -5.68 14.89
N TYR A 185 -5.98 -6.13 13.84
CA TYR A 185 -7.19 -5.48 13.31
C TYR A 185 -8.41 -5.64 14.23
N THR A 186 -8.58 -6.80 14.90
CA THR A 186 -9.67 -6.98 15.87
C THR A 186 -9.53 -6.12 17.13
N LYS A 187 -8.32 -5.61 17.44
CA LYS A 187 -8.11 -4.64 18.53
C LYS A 187 -8.28 -3.18 18.09
N ALA A 188 -8.12 -2.90 16.82
CA ALA A 188 -8.31 -1.58 16.22
C ALA A 188 -9.52 -1.62 15.28
N GLY A 189 -10.71 -1.82 15.87
CA GLY A 189 -11.95 -1.47 15.16
C GLY A 189 -11.83 -0.01 14.77
N ASP A 190 -11.85 0.25 13.46
CA ASP A 190 -11.73 1.58 12.82
C ASP A 190 -10.32 2.07 12.43
N LEU A 191 -9.35 1.17 12.20
CA LEU A 191 -8.06 1.59 11.64
C LEU A 191 -8.16 1.92 10.14
N ALA A 192 -8.21 3.22 9.79
CA ALA A 192 -8.06 3.65 8.40
C ALA A 192 -6.64 3.45 7.89
N LEU A 193 -6.46 2.65 6.83
CA LEU A 193 -5.13 2.34 6.29
C LEU A 193 -4.49 3.57 5.64
N ILE A 194 -5.33 4.49 5.16
CA ILE A 194 -4.93 5.75 4.56
C ILE A 194 -5.38 6.91 5.45
N ALA A 195 -4.51 7.89 5.61
CA ALA A 195 -4.85 9.16 6.23
C ALA A 195 -4.31 10.32 5.41
N PHE A 196 -5.12 11.37 5.35
CA PHE A 196 -4.80 12.62 4.69
C PHE A 196 -4.55 13.68 5.75
N LYS A 197 -3.45 14.41 5.60
CA LYS A 197 -3.15 15.57 6.44
C LYS A 197 -2.77 16.75 5.56
N LEU A 198 -3.41 17.87 5.80
CA LEU A 198 -2.92 19.16 5.33
C LEU A 198 -1.72 19.51 6.20
N GLN A 199 -0.56 19.68 5.58
CA GLN A 199 0.59 20.20 6.27
C GLN A 199 0.53 21.71 6.21
N ASP A 200 -0.32 22.28 7.08
CA ASP A 200 -0.24 23.70 7.40
C ASP A 200 0.96 23.85 8.32
N THR A 201 1.96 24.59 7.86
CA THR A 201 3.08 24.96 8.72
C THR A 201 3.32 26.45 8.54
N ASP A 202 3.29 27.14 9.68
CA ASP A 202 3.75 28.50 9.99
C ASP A 202 5.24 28.71 9.63
N GLY A 203 5.61 28.34 8.40
CA GLY A 203 6.96 28.13 7.92
C GLY A 203 6.89 27.51 6.53
N LEU A 204 6.50 28.35 5.57
CA LEU A 204 6.50 28.15 4.11
C LEU A 204 7.50 27.08 3.63
N GLN A 205 7.08 25.82 3.58
CA GLN A 205 7.69 24.87 2.64
C GLN A 205 7.13 25.23 1.28
N ALA A 206 7.80 26.18 0.63
CA ALA A 206 7.54 26.57 -0.75
C ALA A 206 7.67 25.33 -1.62
N CYS A 207 6.53 24.82 -2.09
CA CYS A 207 6.44 23.55 -2.76
C CYS A 207 5.87 23.81 -4.14
N SER A 208 6.62 23.35 -5.14
CA SER A 208 6.40 23.73 -6.53
C SER A 208 5.56 22.67 -7.23
N PRO A 209 4.29 22.95 -7.58
CA PRO A 209 3.56 22.08 -8.48
C PRO A 209 4.27 22.12 -9.84
N TYR A 210 4.61 20.95 -10.39
CA TYR A 210 5.18 20.80 -11.73
C TYR A 210 6.49 21.57 -12.01
N GLY A 211 7.28 21.93 -11.00
CA GLY A 211 8.54 22.64 -11.18
C GLY A 211 8.41 24.16 -11.44
N MET A 212 7.21 24.73 -11.23
CA MET A 212 6.97 26.18 -11.27
C MET A 212 7.48 26.90 -10.01
N VAL A 213 8.03 28.11 -10.14
CA VAL A 213 8.50 28.88 -8.97
C VAL A 213 7.33 29.09 -8.01
N PRO A 214 7.45 28.70 -6.72
CA PRO A 214 6.36 28.81 -5.78
C PRO A 214 6.05 30.28 -5.49
N THR A 215 4.86 30.72 -5.84
CA THR A 215 4.27 31.95 -5.29
C THR A 215 3.70 31.59 -3.92
N GLU A 216 4.24 32.19 -2.87
CA GLU A 216 4.07 31.81 -1.45
C GLU A 216 2.62 31.71 -0.97
N ASP A 217 1.67 32.36 -1.64
CA ASP A 217 0.28 32.47 -1.18
C ASP A 217 -0.68 31.39 -1.72
N GLN A 218 -0.29 30.55 -2.70
CA GLN A 218 -1.24 29.64 -3.37
C GLN A 218 -0.86 28.16 -3.37
N THR A 219 0.34 27.82 -2.90
CA THR A 219 0.79 26.42 -2.87
C THR A 219 0.61 25.80 -1.49
N LYS A 220 -0.22 24.76 -1.38
CA LYS A 220 -0.37 23.95 -0.15
C LYS A 220 0.18 22.54 -0.38
N LEU A 221 0.73 21.97 0.71
CA LEU A 221 1.28 20.62 0.75
C LEU A 221 0.28 19.66 1.43
N ILE A 222 -0.14 18.62 0.70
CA ILE A 222 -0.90 17.52 1.27
C ILE A 222 0.03 16.35 1.51
N ARG A 223 0.02 15.81 2.73
CA ARG A 223 0.64 14.52 3.03
C ARG A 223 -0.42 13.42 2.98
N ILE A 224 -0.21 12.48 2.07
CA ILE A 224 -0.94 11.22 2.02
C ILE A 224 -0.10 10.16 2.72
N SER A 225 -0.68 9.44 3.66
CA SER A 225 0.05 8.47 4.48
C SER A 225 -0.66 7.12 4.52
N HIS A 226 0.10 6.05 4.35
CA HIS A 226 -0.36 4.66 4.31
C HIS A 226 0.48 3.80 5.26
N PHE A 227 -0.12 2.77 5.87
CA PHE A 227 0.65 1.81 6.67
C PHE A 227 1.39 0.82 5.77
N SER A 228 2.66 0.56 6.03
CA SER A 228 3.36 -0.55 5.38
C SER A 228 2.97 -1.89 5.99
N SER A 229 3.29 -2.98 5.29
CA SER A 229 3.19 -4.35 5.80
C SER A 229 3.88 -4.51 7.17
N THR A 230 5.02 -3.84 7.37
CA THR A 230 5.76 -3.86 8.64
C THR A 230 5.06 -3.07 9.74
N ASP A 231 4.46 -1.91 9.43
CA ASP A 231 3.76 -1.09 10.43
C ASP A 231 2.53 -1.81 10.97
N ILE A 232 1.78 -2.48 10.08
CA ILE A 232 0.57 -3.23 10.47
C ILE A 232 0.95 -4.41 11.37
N ASN A 233 2.08 -5.07 11.10
CA ASN A 233 2.57 -6.22 11.87
C ASN A 233 3.17 -5.83 13.24
N GLN A 234 3.66 -4.60 13.41
CA GLN A 234 4.33 -4.13 14.64
C GLN A 234 3.42 -3.32 15.59
N SER A 235 2.09 -3.46 15.47
CA SER A 235 1.05 -2.68 16.18
C SER A 235 1.13 -2.71 17.72
N THR A 236 2.09 -1.98 18.29
CA THR A 236 2.07 -1.44 19.65
C THR A 236 1.80 0.06 19.64
N ASN A 237 1.88 0.73 18.49
CA ASN A 237 1.50 2.13 18.33
C ASN A 237 0.91 2.42 16.92
N PRO A 238 -0.42 2.52 16.77
CA PRO A 238 -1.11 2.65 15.48
C PRO A 238 -0.94 4.04 14.80
N THR A 239 0.05 4.84 15.20
CA THR A 239 0.21 6.22 14.73
C THR A 239 1.32 6.40 13.70
N VAL A 240 2.20 5.42 13.54
CA VAL A 240 3.34 5.51 12.61
C VAL A 240 2.92 4.94 11.26
N ARG A 241 2.88 5.81 10.25
CA ARG A 241 2.64 5.46 8.85
C ARG A 241 3.95 5.67 8.12
N SER A 242 4.65 4.58 7.78
CA SER A 242 5.99 4.66 7.20
C SER A 242 5.99 5.06 5.73
N LEU A 243 4.90 4.79 5.02
CA LEU A 243 4.74 5.17 3.63
C LEU A 243 3.98 6.50 3.56
N SER A 244 4.67 7.56 3.17
CA SER A 244 4.05 8.87 2.97
C SER A 244 4.50 9.48 1.66
N HIS A 245 3.58 10.21 1.03
CA HIS A 245 3.83 10.95 -0.19
C HIS A 245 3.27 12.35 -0.04
N ASP A 246 4.11 13.33 -0.34
CA ASP A 246 3.77 14.73 -0.22
C ASP A 246 3.43 15.28 -1.62
N VAL A 247 2.29 15.95 -1.73
CA VAL A 247 1.74 16.44 -3.00
C VAL A 247 1.57 17.94 -2.92
N CYS A 248 2.12 18.62 -3.93
CA CYS A 248 1.99 20.06 -4.11
C CYS A 248 0.81 20.39 -5.00
N ILE A 249 -0.01 21.34 -4.56
CA ILE A 249 -1.16 21.85 -5.32
C ILE A 249 -0.92 23.32 -5.62
N GLY A 250 -1.19 23.74 -6.85
CA GLY A 250 -0.94 25.11 -7.30
C GLY A 250 -2.10 26.09 -7.16
N ASN A 251 -3.32 25.59 -7.01
CA ASN A 251 -4.52 26.41 -6.87
C ASN A 251 -5.43 25.86 -5.76
N SER A 252 -4.91 25.84 -4.53
CA SER A 252 -5.68 25.46 -3.36
C SER A 252 -6.11 26.71 -2.61
N VAL A 253 -7.11 27.43 -3.11
CA VAL A 253 -7.86 28.33 -2.22
C VAL A 253 -8.53 27.41 -1.20
N LEU A 254 -8.20 27.58 0.09
CA LEU A 254 -8.74 26.82 1.23
C LEU A 254 -9.62 27.74 2.08
#